data_AF-A0A963AUS7-F1
#
_entry.id   AF-A0A963AUS7-F1
#
_cell.length_a   1.000
_cell.length_b   1.000
_cell.length_c   1.000
_cell.angle_alpha   90.00
_cell.angle_beta   90.00
_cell.angle_gamma   90.00
#
_symmetry.space_group_name_H-M   'P 1'
#
loop_
_entity.id
_entity.type
_entity.pdbx_description
1 polymer ?
#
loop_
_entity_poly.entity_id
_entity_poly.type
_entity_poly.pdbx_seq_one_letter_code
_entity_poly.pdbx_strand_id
1 'polypeptide(L)'
;MSANPFGPAILALVACLIVGQPGVATAAMYRWVDAAGQVHFTDHPPNDSARPIRVNPNIVTMPIAPRPAPPAERPLPEALSAPGPASIPDPGLDQRFCWLRYGLPCERLFTWKRLASADCTQRRERYCDAPLRILRERPAALLIRDHRQPFPRTGALTPADADCLARSGFYCAELADEAGCRADYGLPCAALAAWATEAGARCAPTACPIERIAASRPKSFEERNFERTRRDPIVFDQLRIRDTDPETLYHPQIAAVLQGYPGE
;
A
#
# COMPACT_ATOMS: atom_id res chain seq x y z
N MET A 1 15.61 -49.20 -49.89
CA MET A 1 16.03 -47.92 -49.26
C MET A 1 14.95 -46.90 -49.59
N SER A 2 13.97 -46.68 -48.69
CA SER A 2 12.91 -45.69 -48.91
C SER A 2 13.35 -44.33 -48.40
N ALA A 3 13.41 -43.35 -49.29
CA ALA A 3 13.68 -41.96 -48.95
C ALA A 3 12.49 -41.38 -48.17
N ASN A 4 12.76 -40.73 -47.04
CA ASN A 4 11.75 -40.21 -46.14
C ASN A 4 11.31 -38.81 -46.61
N PRO A 5 10.06 -38.61 -47.08
CA PRO A 5 9.64 -37.38 -47.77
C PRO A 5 9.43 -36.18 -46.83
N PHE A 6 9.53 -36.37 -45.51
CA PHE A 6 9.21 -35.36 -44.51
C PHE A 6 10.42 -34.49 -44.07
N GLY A 7 11.63 -34.82 -44.52
CA GLY A 7 12.86 -34.10 -44.15
C GLY A 7 12.86 -32.58 -44.43
N PRO A 8 12.45 -32.09 -45.62
CA PRO A 8 12.60 -30.68 -45.94
C PRO A 8 11.55 -29.78 -45.23
N ALA A 9 10.36 -30.30 -44.95
CA ALA A 9 9.29 -29.53 -44.31
C ALA A 9 9.59 -29.22 -42.83
N ILE A 10 10.20 -30.17 -42.11
CA ILE A 10 10.56 -29.99 -40.70
C ILE A 10 11.70 -28.97 -40.56
N LEU A 11 12.68 -29.01 -41.48
CA LEU A 11 13.79 -28.04 -41.50
C LEU A 11 13.31 -26.60 -41.77
N ALA A 12 12.33 -26.41 -42.66
CA ALA A 12 11.76 -25.09 -42.92
C ALA A 12 10.99 -24.53 -41.72
N LEU A 13 10.24 -25.37 -40.99
CA LEU A 13 9.47 -24.95 -39.81
C LEU A 13 10.39 -24.53 -38.66
N VAL A 14 11.47 -25.29 -38.42
CA VAL A 14 12.47 -24.96 -37.38
C VAL A 14 13.23 -23.67 -37.72
N ALA A 15 13.56 -23.43 -38.99
CA ALA A 15 14.21 -22.19 -39.42
C ALA A 15 13.33 -20.95 -39.17
N CYS A 16 12.02 -21.02 -39.43
CA CYS A 16 11.11 -19.90 -39.16
C CYS A 16 10.95 -19.61 -37.66
N LEU A 17 11.00 -20.63 -36.79
CA LEU A 17 10.89 -20.46 -35.34
C LEU A 17 12.09 -19.76 -34.70
N ILE A 18 13.28 -19.87 -35.30
CA ILE A 18 14.51 -19.26 -34.76
C ILE A 18 14.62 -17.78 -35.15
N VAL A 19 14.14 -17.39 -36.34
CA VAL A 19 14.26 -16.00 -36.83
C VAL A 19 13.19 -15.06 -36.23
N GLY A 20 12.08 -15.61 -35.72
CA GLY A 20 10.96 -14.84 -35.19
C GLY A 20 10.99 -14.53 -33.69
N GLN A 21 12.06 -14.85 -32.97
CA GLN A 21 12.15 -14.55 -31.53
C GLN A 21 12.29 -13.02 -31.35
N PRO A 22 11.32 -12.33 -30.72
CA PRO A 22 11.49 -10.93 -30.37
C PRO A 22 12.74 -10.83 -29.48
N GLY A 23 13.71 -10.03 -29.92
CA GLY A 23 14.98 -9.87 -29.22
C GLY A 23 14.71 -9.56 -27.76
N VAL A 24 15.34 -10.35 -26.88
CA VAL A 24 15.22 -10.20 -25.43
C VAL A 24 15.70 -8.78 -25.10
N ALA A 25 14.76 -7.86 -24.91
CA ALA A 25 15.07 -6.48 -24.56
C ALA A 25 15.66 -6.52 -23.15
N THR A 26 16.99 -6.52 -23.06
CA THR A 26 17.68 -6.41 -21.79
C THR A 26 17.33 -5.06 -21.20
N ALA A 27 16.56 -5.03 -20.11
CA ALA A 27 16.24 -3.80 -19.41
C ALA A 27 17.55 -3.17 -18.92
N ALA A 28 18.01 -2.12 -19.59
CA ALA A 28 19.18 -1.36 -19.23
C ALA A 28 18.73 -0.17 -18.38
N MET A 29 19.33 -0.01 -17.20
CA MET A 29 19.10 1.17 -16.36
C MET A 29 20.18 2.21 -16.67
N TYR A 30 19.78 3.47 -16.79
CA TYR A 30 20.68 4.58 -17.10
C TYR A 30 20.80 5.51 -15.91
N ARG A 31 22.01 6.00 -15.65
CA ARG A 31 22.29 7.02 -14.64
C ARG A 31 22.75 8.31 -15.31
N TRP A 32 22.24 9.45 -14.87
CA TRP A 32 22.68 10.77 -15.31
C TRP A 32 22.64 11.78 -14.16
N VAL A 33 23.23 12.95 -14.36
CA VAL A 33 23.24 14.04 -13.40
C VAL A 33 22.62 15.26 -14.08
N ASP A 34 21.64 15.88 -13.45
CA ASP A 34 20.99 17.07 -14.01
C ASP A 34 21.82 18.36 -13.80
N ALA A 35 21.30 19.48 -14.30
CA ALA A 35 21.96 20.78 -14.17
C ALA A 35 22.06 21.28 -12.71
N ALA A 36 21.26 20.74 -11.81
CA ALA A 36 21.29 21.04 -10.38
C ALA A 36 22.24 20.11 -9.59
N GLY A 37 22.89 19.15 -10.26
CA GLY A 37 23.79 18.20 -9.64
C GLY A 37 23.07 16.98 -9.03
N GLN A 38 21.78 16.78 -9.27
CA GLN A 38 21.03 15.63 -8.76
C GLN A 38 21.22 14.41 -9.66
N VAL A 39 21.34 13.23 -9.03
CA VAL A 39 21.52 11.96 -9.72
C VAL A 39 20.15 11.33 -9.99
N HIS A 40 19.90 11.01 -11.26
CA HIS A 40 18.66 10.39 -11.71
C HIS A 40 18.91 9.01 -12.33
N PHE A 41 17.89 8.14 -12.25
CA PHE A 41 17.90 6.80 -12.83
C PHE A 41 16.65 6.59 -13.70
N THR A 42 16.84 6.11 -14.93
CA THR A 42 15.73 5.92 -15.89
C THR A 42 15.93 4.66 -16.73
N ASP A 43 14.84 4.10 -17.25
CA ASP A 43 14.87 2.90 -18.11
C ASP A 43 15.26 3.23 -19.57
N HIS A 44 15.17 4.51 -19.95
CA HIS A 44 15.57 5.02 -21.25
C HIS A 44 16.48 6.24 -21.06
N PRO A 45 17.53 6.42 -21.88
CA PRO A 45 18.44 7.54 -21.75
C PRO A 45 17.73 8.85 -22.13
N PRO A 46 17.62 9.84 -21.22
CA PRO A 46 16.94 11.11 -21.53
C PRO A 46 17.79 12.05 -22.38
N ASN A 47 19.11 11.86 -22.38
CA ASN A 47 20.08 12.63 -23.15
C ASN A 47 21.40 11.85 -23.27
N ASP A 48 22.33 12.39 -24.07
CA ASP A 48 23.64 11.76 -24.34
C ASP A 48 24.58 11.72 -23.14
N SER A 49 24.27 12.46 -22.06
CA SER A 49 25.04 12.40 -20.81
C SER A 49 24.70 11.16 -19.98
N ALA A 50 23.57 10.50 -20.27
CA ALA A 50 23.18 9.28 -19.60
C ALA A 50 24.18 8.15 -19.87
N ARG A 51 24.53 7.43 -18.81
CA ARG A 51 25.44 6.29 -18.87
C ARG A 51 24.70 5.03 -18.46
N PRO A 52 24.74 3.95 -19.25
CA PRO A 52 24.16 2.69 -18.83
C PRO A 52 24.91 2.20 -17.59
N ILE A 53 24.16 1.76 -16.59
CA ILE A 53 24.71 1.15 -15.38
C ILE A 53 24.33 -0.33 -15.35
N ARG A 54 25.31 -1.19 -15.06
CA ARG A 54 25.00 -2.54 -14.59
C ARG A 54 24.72 -2.46 -13.11
N VAL A 55 23.46 -2.59 -12.74
CA VAL A 55 23.09 -2.85 -11.35
C VAL A 55 23.53 -4.28 -11.06
N ASN A 56 24.74 -4.44 -10.52
CA ASN A 56 25.07 -5.68 -9.84
C ASN A 56 24.34 -5.62 -8.50
N PRO A 57 23.33 -6.48 -8.23
CA PRO A 57 22.67 -6.51 -6.95
C PRO A 57 23.72 -6.92 -5.92
N ASN A 58 24.41 -5.93 -5.37
CA ASN A 58 25.36 -6.14 -4.30
C ASN A 58 24.50 -6.35 -3.05
N ILE A 59 23.99 -7.57 -2.91
CA ILE A 59 23.35 -8.05 -1.69
C ILE A 59 24.50 -8.16 -0.68
N VAL A 60 24.89 -7.01 -0.13
CA VAL A 60 25.73 -6.97 1.05
C VAL A 60 24.91 -7.64 2.11
N THR A 61 25.23 -8.91 2.37
CA THR A 61 24.73 -9.63 3.53
C THR A 61 25.40 -8.93 4.70
N MET A 62 24.81 -7.84 5.17
CA MET A 62 25.27 -7.21 6.39
C MET A 62 25.21 -8.29 7.46
N PRO A 63 26.33 -8.65 8.11
CA PRO A 63 26.25 -9.51 9.27
C PRO A 63 25.29 -8.81 10.22
N ILE A 64 24.14 -9.45 10.46
CA ILE A 64 23.18 -8.97 11.45
C ILE A 64 23.98 -8.96 12.75
N ALA A 65 24.40 -7.76 13.17
CA ALA A 65 25.01 -7.60 14.46
C ALA A 65 24.04 -8.25 15.46
N PRO A 66 24.51 -9.19 16.30
CA PRO A 66 23.63 -9.80 17.29
C PRO A 66 22.92 -8.67 18.01
N ARG A 67 21.58 -8.69 17.93
CA ARG A 67 20.73 -7.66 18.52
C ARG A 67 21.26 -7.45 19.95
N PRO A 68 21.70 -6.23 20.31
CA PRO A 68 22.10 -5.96 21.68
C PRO A 68 21.01 -6.49 22.59
N ALA A 69 21.39 -7.22 23.65
CA ALA A 69 20.42 -7.67 24.63
C ALA A 69 19.50 -6.48 24.97
N PRO A 70 18.17 -6.65 24.91
CA PRO A 70 17.26 -5.55 25.17
C PRO A 70 17.70 -4.89 26.49
N PRO A 71 17.85 -3.55 26.52
CA PRO A 71 18.21 -2.87 27.75
C PRO A 71 17.23 -3.34 28.83
N ALA A 72 17.76 -3.76 29.98
CA ALA A 72 16.97 -4.24 31.09
C ALA A 72 15.76 -3.34 31.24
N GLU A 73 14.59 -3.93 31.02
CA GLU A 73 13.32 -3.24 30.94
C GLU A 73 13.18 -2.45 32.24
N ARG A 74 13.35 -1.11 32.16
CA ARG A 74 13.11 -0.27 33.33
C ARG A 74 11.68 -0.57 33.76
N PRO A 75 11.42 -0.89 35.05
CA PRO A 75 10.07 -1.09 35.52
C PRO A 75 9.22 0.08 35.04
N LEU A 76 8.22 -0.24 34.21
CA LEU A 76 7.27 0.74 33.71
C LEU A 76 6.69 1.42 34.96
N PRO A 77 6.76 2.75 35.09
CA PRO A 77 6.25 3.42 36.28
C PRO A 77 4.79 2.99 36.48
N GLU A 78 4.51 2.45 37.66
CA GLU A 78 3.24 1.87 38.10
C GLU A 78 2.07 2.89 38.02
N ALA A 79 2.39 4.16 37.75
CA ALA A 79 1.45 5.23 37.43
C ALA A 79 0.66 5.05 36.12
N LEU A 80 1.03 4.10 35.24
CA LEU A 80 0.21 3.71 34.09
C LEU A 80 -0.75 2.54 34.38
N SER A 81 -0.69 1.96 35.58
CA SER A 81 -1.55 0.83 36.01
C SER A 81 -2.75 1.26 36.85
N ALA A 82 -3.00 2.57 37.01
CA ALA A 82 -4.28 3.00 37.55
C ALA A 82 -5.38 2.57 36.57
N PRO A 83 -6.35 1.73 36.97
CA PRO A 83 -7.56 1.55 36.18
C PRO A 83 -8.27 2.91 36.15
N GLY A 84 -8.03 3.67 35.10
CA GLY A 84 -8.88 4.80 34.76
C GLY A 84 -10.32 4.29 34.76
N PRO A 85 -11.30 5.07 35.25
CA PRO A 85 -12.69 4.63 35.32
C PRO A 85 -13.06 4.05 33.97
N ALA A 86 -13.39 2.76 33.98
CA ALA A 86 -13.86 2.01 32.83
C ALA A 86 -15.17 2.66 32.37
N SER A 87 -15.02 3.73 31.61
CA SER A 87 -16.08 4.28 30.79
C SER A 87 -16.33 3.15 29.80
N ILE A 88 -17.42 2.41 30.01
CA ILE A 88 -17.90 1.44 29.03
C ILE A 88 -17.95 2.22 27.72
N PRO A 89 -17.11 1.87 26.72
CA PRO A 89 -17.10 2.60 25.48
C PRO A 89 -18.50 2.52 24.89
N ASP A 90 -19.07 3.66 24.51
CA ASP A 90 -20.31 3.67 23.73
C ASP A 90 -20.05 2.84 22.46
N PRO A 91 -20.69 1.67 22.29
CA PRO A 91 -20.46 0.80 21.13
C PRO A 91 -20.82 1.50 19.81
N GLY A 92 -21.58 2.60 19.85
CA GLY A 92 -21.90 3.44 18.71
C GLY A 92 -20.75 4.37 18.28
N LEU A 93 -19.95 4.86 19.22
CA LEU A 93 -18.80 5.74 18.92
C LEU A 93 -17.74 4.99 18.11
N ASP A 94 -17.62 3.68 18.38
CA ASP A 94 -16.69 2.82 17.67
C ASP A 94 -17.07 2.70 16.18
N GLN A 95 -18.35 2.59 15.82
CA GLN A 95 -18.70 2.41 14.40
C GLN A 95 -18.52 3.67 13.56
N ARG A 96 -18.73 4.85 14.17
CA ARG A 96 -18.69 6.13 13.45
C ARG A 96 -17.31 6.40 12.86
N PHE A 97 -16.23 6.14 13.59
CA PHE A 97 -14.88 6.43 13.07
C PHE A 97 -14.55 5.54 11.86
N CYS A 98 -14.98 4.27 11.83
CA CYS A 98 -14.69 3.39 10.69
C CYS A 98 -15.40 3.85 9.42
N TRP A 99 -16.65 4.31 9.57
CA TRP A 99 -17.37 4.90 8.45
C TRP A 99 -16.71 6.19 7.97
N LEU A 100 -16.36 7.10 8.87
CA LEU A 100 -15.72 8.36 8.48
C LEU A 100 -14.35 8.14 7.84
N ARG A 101 -13.50 7.29 8.44
CA ARG A 101 -12.13 7.05 7.96
C ARG A 101 -12.10 6.17 6.71
N TYR A 102 -12.80 5.04 6.76
CA TYR A 102 -12.66 3.97 5.79
C TYR A 102 -13.90 3.79 4.90
N GLY A 103 -15.03 4.41 5.22
CA GLY A 103 -16.28 4.17 4.51
C GLY A 103 -16.78 2.73 4.65
N LEU A 104 -16.43 2.06 5.74
CA LEU A 104 -16.79 0.66 6.01
C LEU A 104 -17.15 0.49 7.49
N PRO A 105 -18.02 -0.47 7.83
CA PRO A 105 -18.27 -0.80 9.22
C PRO A 105 -17.02 -1.42 9.85
N CYS A 106 -16.78 -1.13 11.13
CA CYS A 106 -15.61 -1.63 11.84
C CYS A 106 -15.50 -3.16 11.83
N GLU A 107 -16.62 -3.86 11.94
CA GLU A 107 -16.64 -5.33 11.92
C GLU A 107 -15.95 -5.88 10.66
N ARG A 108 -16.20 -5.27 9.50
CA ARG A 108 -15.60 -5.71 8.23
C ARG A 108 -14.10 -5.48 8.20
N LEU A 109 -13.65 -4.34 8.72
CA LEU A 109 -12.23 -4.00 8.83
C LEU A 109 -11.50 -4.91 9.83
N PHE A 110 -12.07 -5.11 11.02
CA PHE A 110 -11.53 -6.00 12.04
C PHE A 110 -11.45 -7.44 11.55
N THR A 111 -12.53 -7.93 10.92
CA THR A 111 -12.57 -9.28 10.35
C THR A 111 -11.49 -9.45 9.30
N TRP A 112 -11.36 -8.50 8.38
CA TRP A 112 -10.32 -8.55 7.36
C TRP A 112 -8.91 -8.59 7.97
N LYS A 113 -8.58 -7.68 8.89
CA LYS A 113 -7.22 -7.64 9.48
C LYS A 113 -6.94 -8.89 10.30
N ARG A 114 -7.93 -9.40 11.05
CA ARG A 114 -7.80 -10.66 11.79
C ARG A 114 -7.54 -11.83 10.85
N LEU A 115 -8.26 -11.93 9.74
CA LEU A 115 -8.04 -12.99 8.74
C LEU A 115 -6.68 -12.83 8.06
N ALA A 116 -6.29 -11.61 7.67
CA ALA A 116 -4.98 -11.31 7.10
C ALA A 116 -3.84 -11.73 8.04
N SER A 117 -3.97 -11.48 9.35
CA SER A 117 -2.99 -11.89 10.37
C SER A 117 -3.04 -13.39 10.70
N ALA A 118 -4.24 -13.99 10.75
CA ALA A 118 -4.41 -15.41 11.11
C ALA A 118 -3.96 -16.35 9.99
N ASP A 119 -4.31 -16.06 8.74
CA ASP A 119 -3.96 -16.87 7.58
C ASP A 119 -2.42 -16.89 7.37
N CYS A 120 -1.72 -15.82 7.74
CA CYS A 120 -0.26 -15.80 7.83
C CYS A 120 0.26 -16.83 8.86
N THR A 121 -0.25 -16.80 10.10
CA THR A 121 0.25 -17.66 11.18
C THR A 121 -0.02 -19.15 10.89
N GLN A 122 -1.16 -19.47 10.29
CA GLN A 122 -1.59 -20.85 10.06
C GLN A 122 -0.86 -21.51 8.88
N ARG A 123 -0.52 -20.77 7.81
CA ARG A 123 0.09 -21.34 6.60
C ARG A 123 1.61 -21.52 6.68
N ARG A 124 2.28 -21.00 7.73
CA ARG A 124 3.75 -20.99 7.85
C ARG A 124 4.44 -20.47 6.58
N GLU A 125 3.77 -19.61 5.81
CA GLU A 125 4.33 -19.01 4.60
C GLU A 125 5.51 -18.12 5.02
N ARG A 126 6.66 -18.26 4.36
CA ARG A 126 7.87 -17.44 4.63
C ARG A 126 7.63 -15.93 4.49
N TYR A 127 6.52 -15.53 3.89
CA TYR A 127 6.22 -14.15 3.55
C TYR A 127 4.87 -13.67 4.09
N CYS A 128 4.62 -13.97 5.36
CA CYS A 128 3.57 -13.34 6.17
C CYS A 128 3.48 -11.81 6.02
N ASP A 129 4.64 -11.17 5.90
CA ASP A 129 4.76 -9.73 5.71
C ASP A 129 4.89 -9.34 4.24
N ALA A 130 4.69 -10.26 3.27
CA ALA A 130 4.71 -9.93 1.84
C ALA A 130 3.73 -8.78 1.63
N PRO A 131 4.23 -7.55 1.41
CA PRO A 131 3.37 -6.38 1.38
C PRO A 131 2.30 -6.56 0.31
N LEU A 132 2.64 -7.28 -0.77
CA LEU A 132 1.79 -7.51 -1.93
C LEU A 132 0.51 -8.30 -1.64
N ARG A 133 0.53 -9.28 -0.73
CA ARG A 133 -0.68 -10.08 -0.42
C ARG A 133 -1.69 -9.22 0.33
N ILE A 134 -1.22 -8.57 1.38
CA ILE A 134 -1.97 -7.60 2.17
C ILE A 134 -2.50 -6.47 1.28
N LEU A 135 -1.67 -5.97 0.37
CA LEU A 135 -2.04 -4.88 -0.54
C LEU A 135 -3.09 -5.28 -1.57
N ARG A 136 -3.10 -6.55 -2.01
CA ARG A 136 -4.07 -7.03 -2.99
C ARG A 136 -5.44 -7.26 -2.38
N GLU A 137 -5.49 -7.84 -1.19
CA GLU A 137 -6.75 -8.29 -0.59
C GLU A 137 -7.42 -7.26 0.33
N ARG A 138 -6.71 -6.17 0.66
CA ARG A 138 -7.26 -5.14 1.54
C ARG A 138 -8.50 -4.45 0.97
N PRO A 139 -9.40 -3.99 1.86
CA PRO A 139 -10.39 -2.99 1.47
C PRO A 139 -9.67 -1.76 0.88
N ALA A 140 -10.20 -1.19 -0.21
CA ALA A 140 -9.58 -0.07 -0.92
C ALA A 140 -9.27 1.13 -0.01
N ALA A 141 -10.12 1.33 0.99
CA ALA A 141 -10.01 2.40 1.95
C ALA A 141 -8.90 2.23 2.99
N LEU A 142 -8.37 1.01 3.15
CA LEU A 142 -7.33 0.73 4.14
C LEU A 142 -5.98 0.95 3.49
N LEU A 143 -5.27 2.02 3.86
CA LEU A 143 -4.01 2.45 3.22
C LEU A 143 -2.80 1.65 3.72
N ILE A 144 -1.65 1.75 3.03
CA ILE A 144 -0.41 1.04 3.43
C ILE A 144 -0.06 1.43 4.87
N ARG A 145 -0.19 2.73 5.15
CA ARG A 145 0.06 3.30 6.48
C ARG A 145 -0.86 2.73 7.57
N ASP A 146 -2.09 2.35 7.23
CA ASP A 146 -3.07 1.80 8.19
C ASP A 146 -2.80 0.33 8.54
N HIS A 147 -1.98 -0.37 7.74
CA HIS A 147 -1.69 -1.78 7.98
C HIS A 147 -0.99 -1.98 9.32
N ARG A 148 -0.01 -1.14 9.63
CA ARG A 148 0.80 -1.23 10.88
C ARG A 148 0.16 -0.54 12.08
N GLN A 149 -0.84 0.31 11.85
CA GLN A 149 -1.51 1.00 12.94
C GLN A 149 -2.45 0.04 13.69
N PRO A 150 -2.52 0.06 15.03
CA PRO A 150 -3.61 -0.60 15.72
C PRO A 150 -4.91 0.00 15.19
N PHE A 151 -5.91 -0.85 14.94
CA PHE A 151 -7.22 -0.29 14.61
C PHE A 151 -7.67 0.61 15.75
N PRO A 152 -8.39 1.71 15.45
CA PRO A 152 -8.97 2.53 16.49
C PRO A 152 -9.90 1.60 17.29
N ARG A 153 -9.45 1.18 18.45
CA ARG A 153 -10.26 0.55 19.49
C ARG A 153 -10.18 1.53 20.62
N THR A 154 -11.29 1.77 21.28
CA THR A 154 -11.47 2.82 22.29
C THR A 154 -10.46 2.77 23.45
N GLY A 155 -9.71 1.66 23.62
CA GLY A 155 -8.59 1.54 24.58
C GLY A 155 -7.17 1.74 24.02
N ALA A 156 -6.98 1.94 22.71
CA ALA A 156 -5.68 2.09 22.05
C ALA A 156 -5.42 3.51 21.53
N LEU A 157 -6.40 4.41 21.67
CA LEU A 157 -6.33 5.78 21.18
C LEU A 157 -6.08 6.74 22.34
N THR A 158 -5.33 7.81 22.08
CA THR A 158 -5.33 8.96 22.98
C THR A 158 -6.72 9.62 22.96
N PRO A 159 -7.16 10.29 24.04
CA PRO A 159 -8.42 11.03 24.03
C PRO A 159 -8.49 12.07 22.91
N ALA A 160 -7.36 12.69 22.57
CA ALA A 160 -7.26 13.64 21.46
C ALA A 160 -7.52 12.96 20.11
N ASP A 161 -6.88 11.82 19.84
CA ASP A 161 -7.10 11.09 18.58
C ASP A 161 -8.53 10.57 18.44
N ALA A 162 -9.13 10.11 19.54
CA ALA A 162 -10.54 9.70 19.56
C ALA A 162 -11.46 10.86 19.13
N ASP A 163 -11.21 12.07 19.65
CA ASP A 163 -11.96 13.28 19.32
C ASP A 163 -11.74 13.73 17.85
N CYS A 164 -10.49 13.72 17.36
CA CYS A 164 -10.19 14.00 15.95
C CYS A 164 -10.86 13.00 15.00
N LEU A 165 -10.80 11.70 15.31
CA LEU A 165 -11.43 10.64 14.51
C LEU A 165 -12.95 10.75 14.53
N ALA A 166 -13.57 11.05 15.67
CA ALA A 166 -15.01 11.20 15.78
C ALA A 166 -15.55 12.39 14.97
N ARG A 167 -14.78 13.48 14.90
CA ARG A 167 -15.14 14.68 14.13
C ARG A 167 -14.84 14.58 12.65
N SER A 168 -13.71 14.01 12.26
CA SER A 168 -13.17 14.12 10.90
C SER A 168 -12.83 12.78 10.25
N GLY A 169 -12.76 11.68 10.98
CA GLY A 169 -12.22 10.41 10.46
C GLY A 169 -10.69 10.39 10.31
N PHE A 170 -9.98 11.45 10.70
CA PHE A 170 -8.51 11.54 10.67
C PHE A 170 -7.91 11.61 12.08
N TYR A 171 -6.68 11.11 12.23
CA TYR A 171 -5.93 11.26 13.48
C TYR A 171 -5.46 12.71 13.64
N CYS A 172 -5.25 13.17 14.88
CA CYS A 172 -4.80 14.54 15.09
C CYS A 172 -3.41 14.78 14.48
N ALA A 173 -2.54 13.78 14.54
CA ALA A 173 -1.21 13.86 13.94
C ALA A 173 -1.26 13.98 12.40
N GLU A 174 -2.23 13.34 11.74
CA GLU A 174 -2.42 13.49 10.29
C GLU A 174 -2.90 14.91 9.96
N LEU A 175 -3.84 15.45 10.73
CA LEU A 175 -4.37 16.81 10.52
C LEU A 175 -3.37 17.92 10.88
N ALA A 176 -2.31 17.60 11.61
CA ALA A 176 -1.24 18.53 11.93
C ALA A 176 -0.17 18.62 10.81
N ASP A 177 -0.16 17.67 9.87
CA ASP A 177 0.81 17.59 8.77
C ASP A 177 0.22 18.12 7.45
N GLU A 178 0.30 19.43 7.23
CA GLU A 178 -0.21 20.09 6.02
C GLU A 178 0.41 19.55 4.73
N ALA A 179 1.69 19.16 4.76
CA ALA A 179 2.34 18.54 3.62
C ALA A 179 1.74 17.17 3.33
N GLY A 180 1.56 16.34 4.37
CA GLY A 180 0.88 15.04 4.27
C GLY A 180 -0.54 15.15 3.73
N CYS A 181 -1.36 16.07 4.24
CA CYS A 181 -2.74 16.26 3.75
C CYS A 181 -2.78 16.59 2.25
N ARG A 182 -1.90 17.48 1.77
CA ARG A 182 -1.84 17.84 0.34
C ARG A 182 -1.30 16.69 -0.50
N ALA A 183 -0.22 16.06 -0.06
CA ALA A 183 0.41 14.95 -0.78
C ALA A 183 -0.53 13.75 -0.89
N ASP A 184 -1.27 13.42 0.17
CA ASP A 184 -2.11 12.22 0.22
C ASP A 184 -3.52 12.46 -0.32
N TYR A 185 -4.11 13.64 -0.13
CA TYR A 185 -5.52 13.88 -0.48
C TYR A 185 -5.71 14.92 -1.59
N GLY A 186 -4.74 15.81 -1.79
CA GLY A 186 -4.88 16.98 -2.65
C GLY A 186 -5.72 18.09 -2.00
N LEU A 187 -5.82 18.09 -0.67
CA LEU A 187 -6.64 19.02 0.11
C LEU A 187 -5.82 19.60 1.29
N PRO A 188 -6.09 20.84 1.72
CA PRO A 188 -5.50 21.37 2.95
C PRO A 188 -6.05 20.63 4.18
N CYS A 189 -5.27 20.51 5.25
CA CYS A 189 -5.71 19.79 6.46
C CYS A 189 -6.96 20.42 7.07
N ALA A 190 -7.14 21.74 6.97
CA ALA A 190 -8.35 22.41 7.43
C ALA A 190 -9.62 21.91 6.72
N ALA A 191 -9.55 21.62 5.42
CA ALA A 191 -10.67 21.03 4.69
C ALA A 191 -10.92 19.57 5.10
N LEU A 192 -9.86 18.80 5.35
CA LEU A 192 -9.98 17.44 5.90
C LEU A 192 -10.50 17.42 7.34
N ALA A 193 -10.23 18.44 8.15
CA ALA A 193 -10.79 18.55 9.49
C ALA A 193 -12.30 18.85 9.45
N ALA A 194 -12.74 19.63 8.46
CA ALA A 194 -14.12 20.12 8.34
C ALA A 194 -15.06 19.20 7.54
N TRP A 195 -14.55 18.33 6.67
CA TRP A 195 -15.38 17.64 5.65
C TRP A 195 -16.59 16.90 6.21
N ALA A 196 -16.44 16.22 7.36
CA ALA A 196 -17.52 15.38 7.90
C ALA A 196 -18.66 16.23 8.47
N THR A 197 -18.34 17.36 9.08
CA THR A 197 -19.33 18.36 9.52
C THR A 197 -20.03 18.97 8.31
N GLU A 198 -19.29 19.36 7.27
CA GLU A 198 -19.85 19.92 6.03
C GLU A 198 -20.73 18.90 5.28
N ALA A 199 -20.29 17.65 5.19
CA ALA A 199 -21.05 16.56 4.60
C ALA A 199 -22.34 16.29 5.38
N GLY A 200 -22.29 16.28 6.72
CA GLY A 200 -23.46 16.18 7.57
C GLY A 200 -24.45 17.34 7.37
N ALA A 201 -23.95 18.57 7.26
CA ALA A 201 -24.78 19.75 7.03
C ALA A 201 -25.52 19.70 5.68
N ARG A 202 -24.90 19.15 4.63
CA ARG A 202 -25.53 18.97 3.31
C ARG A 202 -26.68 17.98 3.29
N CYS A 203 -26.81 17.12 4.30
CA CYS A 203 -27.87 16.12 4.37
C CYS A 203 -29.19 16.61 4.97
N ALA A 204 -29.27 17.85 5.49
CA ALA A 204 -30.47 18.35 6.15
C ALA A 204 -31.67 18.50 5.18
N PRO A 205 -32.94 18.24 5.62
CA PRO A 205 -33.38 18.19 7.03
C PRO A 205 -33.55 16.79 7.67
N THR A 206 -33.38 15.67 6.95
CA THR A 206 -33.51 14.34 7.56
C THR A 206 -32.19 13.85 8.15
N ALA A 207 -32.24 13.02 9.20
CA ALA A 207 -31.03 12.44 9.80
C ALA A 207 -30.21 11.72 8.72
N CYS A 208 -28.97 12.17 8.48
CA CYS A 208 -28.13 11.56 7.46
C CYS A 208 -27.60 10.22 7.98
N PRO A 209 -27.88 9.10 7.29
CA PRO A 209 -27.21 7.86 7.60
C PRO A 209 -25.70 8.07 7.42
N ILE A 210 -24.90 7.56 8.37
CA ILE A 210 -23.46 7.76 8.39
C ILE A 210 -22.79 7.21 7.12
N GLU A 211 -23.40 6.21 6.49
CA GLU A 211 -23.02 5.62 5.22
C GLU A 211 -23.06 6.65 4.08
N ARG A 212 -24.05 7.54 4.08
CA ARG A 212 -24.18 8.59 3.07
C ARG A 212 -23.14 9.70 3.28
N ILE A 213 -22.86 10.05 4.53
CA ILE A 213 -21.75 10.96 4.87
C ILE A 213 -20.43 10.34 4.38
N ALA A 214 -20.18 9.08 4.75
CA ALA A 214 -18.99 8.34 4.42
C ALA A 214 -18.78 8.15 2.91
N ALA A 215 -19.85 8.03 2.12
CA ALA A 215 -19.76 7.94 0.66
C ALA A 215 -19.16 9.21 0.02
N SER A 216 -19.25 10.36 0.70
CA SER A 216 -18.69 11.65 0.25
C SER A 216 -17.31 11.97 0.84
N ARG A 217 -16.71 11.04 1.59
CA ARG A 217 -15.44 11.29 2.27
C ARG A 217 -14.30 11.57 1.28
N PRO A 218 -13.33 12.41 1.66
CA PRO A 218 -12.08 12.52 0.92
C PRO A 218 -11.38 11.16 0.83
N LYS A 219 -11.08 10.74 -0.41
CA LYS A 219 -10.25 9.55 -0.67
C LYS A 219 -8.81 9.99 -0.87
N SER A 220 -7.84 9.22 -0.39
CA SER A 220 -6.44 9.50 -0.70
C SER A 220 -6.13 9.21 -2.17
N PHE A 221 -5.03 9.73 -2.71
CA PHE A 221 -4.54 9.35 -4.04
C PHE A 221 -4.28 7.84 -4.10
N GLU A 222 -3.71 7.25 -3.04
CA GLU A 222 -3.49 5.79 -2.95
C GLU A 222 -4.81 5.02 -3.12
N GLU A 223 -5.88 5.42 -2.43
CA GLU A 223 -7.18 4.79 -2.56
C GLU A 223 -7.78 4.98 -3.96
N ARG A 224 -7.75 6.20 -4.51
CA ARG A 224 -8.23 6.49 -5.87
C ARG A 224 -7.49 5.64 -6.91
N ASN A 225 -6.17 5.50 -6.75
CA ASN A 225 -5.33 4.66 -7.59
C ASN A 225 -5.72 3.19 -7.47
N PHE A 226 -5.90 2.70 -6.24
CA PHE A 226 -6.30 1.32 -5.99
C PHE A 226 -7.66 0.98 -6.60
N GLU A 227 -8.66 1.86 -6.45
CA GLU A 227 -9.99 1.69 -7.06
C GLU A 227 -9.92 1.65 -8.59
N ARG A 228 -9.08 2.51 -9.18
CA ARG A 228 -8.83 2.51 -10.63
C ARG A 228 -8.19 1.21 -11.09
N THR A 229 -7.15 0.74 -10.40
CA THR A 229 -6.46 -0.52 -10.75
C THR A 229 -7.36 -1.74 -10.60
N ARG A 230 -8.23 -1.78 -9.59
CA ARG A 230 -9.17 -2.91 -9.38
C ARG A 230 -10.28 -2.96 -10.44
N ARG A 231 -10.62 -1.83 -11.05
CA ARG A 231 -11.59 -1.76 -12.16
C ARG A 231 -10.98 -2.15 -13.50
N ASP A 232 -9.67 -2.22 -13.60
CA ASP A 232 -8.98 -2.67 -14.80
C ASP A 232 -8.77 -4.20 -14.75
N PRO A 233 -9.55 -4.99 -15.50
CA PRO A 233 -9.43 -6.45 -15.49
C PRO A 233 -8.07 -6.94 -16.01
N ILE A 234 -7.37 -6.17 -16.85
CA ILE A 234 -6.11 -6.57 -17.48
C ILE A 234 -4.97 -6.53 -16.47
N VAL A 235 -4.93 -5.51 -15.60
CA VAL A 235 -3.90 -5.39 -14.56
C VAL A 235 -4.06 -6.49 -13.50
N PHE A 236 -5.29 -6.85 -13.18
CA PHE A 236 -5.56 -7.89 -12.19
C PHE A 236 -5.18 -9.29 -12.69
N ASP A 237 -5.42 -9.60 -13.97
CA ASP A 237 -5.02 -10.88 -14.56
C ASP A 237 -3.49 -11.00 -14.72
N GLN A 238 -2.78 -9.93 -15.09
CA GLN A 238 -1.31 -9.95 -15.14
C GLN A 238 -0.67 -10.15 -13.76
N LEU A 239 -1.30 -9.63 -12.71
CA LEU A 239 -0.87 -9.87 -11.32
C LEU A 239 -1.16 -11.30 -10.86
N ARG A 240 -2.24 -11.93 -11.36
CA ARG A 240 -2.63 -13.31 -11.03
C ARG A 240 -1.71 -14.35 -11.69
N ILE A 241 -1.21 -14.07 -12.89
CA ILE A 241 -0.32 -14.96 -13.65
C ILE A 241 1.08 -15.07 -13.01
N ARG A 242 1.47 -14.14 -12.12
CA ARG A 242 2.79 -14.16 -11.46
C ARG A 242 2.83 -14.86 -10.09
N ASP A 243 1.71 -15.35 -9.58
CA ASP A 243 1.66 -16.07 -8.28
C ASP A 243 2.20 -17.52 -8.36
N THR A 244 2.47 -18.05 -9.55
CA THR A 244 3.04 -19.40 -9.70
C THR A 244 4.56 -19.46 -9.53
N ASP A 245 5.25 -18.31 -9.42
CA ASP A 245 6.69 -18.29 -9.19
C ASP A 245 7.09 -17.21 -8.14
N PRO A 246 7.46 -17.63 -6.92
CA PRO A 246 7.79 -16.72 -5.82
C PRO A 246 9.07 -15.90 -6.04
N GLU A 247 9.93 -16.23 -7.01
CA GLU A 247 11.09 -15.38 -7.35
C GLU A 247 10.70 -14.13 -8.15
N THR A 248 9.56 -14.15 -8.84
CA THR A 248 9.05 -13.02 -9.64
C THR A 248 8.38 -11.90 -8.81
N LEU A 249 8.11 -12.12 -7.53
CA LEU A 249 7.48 -11.12 -6.64
C LEU A 249 8.40 -9.94 -6.30
N TYR A 250 9.70 -10.04 -6.61
CA TYR A 250 10.69 -8.96 -6.52
C TYR A 250 10.90 -8.24 -7.87
N HIS A 251 9.87 -8.19 -8.73
CA HIS A 251 9.99 -7.46 -9.99
C HIS A 251 10.08 -5.94 -9.74
N PRO A 252 11.07 -5.22 -10.32
CA PRO A 252 11.30 -3.79 -10.09
C PRO A 252 10.10 -2.88 -10.45
N GLN A 253 9.15 -3.36 -11.25
CA GLN A 253 7.90 -2.64 -11.55
C GLN A 253 6.97 -2.49 -10.33
N ILE A 254 6.99 -3.45 -9.41
CA ILE A 254 6.23 -3.35 -8.15
C ILE A 254 6.91 -2.35 -7.22
N ALA A 255 8.24 -2.34 -7.17
CA ALA A 255 9.00 -1.32 -6.47
C ALA A 255 8.76 0.07 -7.07
N ALA A 256 8.64 0.19 -8.40
CA ALA A 256 8.32 1.47 -9.07
C ALA A 256 6.90 1.97 -8.78
N VAL A 257 5.91 1.08 -8.60
CA VAL A 257 4.56 1.49 -8.14
C VAL A 257 4.56 1.92 -6.68
N LEU A 258 5.46 1.38 -5.86
CA LEU A 258 5.64 1.74 -4.44
C LEU A 258 6.60 2.94 -4.23
N GLN A 259 7.48 3.24 -5.19
CA GLN A 259 8.48 4.32 -5.16
C GLN A 259 8.15 5.49 -6.10
N GLY A 260 7.13 5.34 -6.95
CA GLY A 260 6.75 6.32 -7.97
C GLY A 260 5.77 7.38 -7.46
N TYR A 261 6.27 8.29 -6.63
CA TYR A 261 5.78 9.67 -6.55
C TYR A 261 6.96 10.61 -6.79
N PRO A 262 7.20 11.07 -8.02
CA PRO A 262 7.81 12.38 -8.21
C PRO A 262 6.77 13.42 -7.78
N GLY A 263 7.10 14.21 -6.75
CA GLY A 263 6.40 15.44 -6.46
C GLY A 263 6.72 16.45 -7.55
N GLU A 264 5.69 16.88 -8.28
CA GLU A 264 5.60 18.20 -8.89
C GLU A 264 4.55 19.01 -8.14
#